data_AF-A0A5J5J0U2-F1
#
_entry.id   AF-A0A5J5J0U2-F1
#
_cell.length_a   1.000
_cell.length_b   1.000
_cell.length_c   1.000
_cell.angle_alpha   90.00
_cell.angle_beta   90.00
_cell.angle_gamma   90.00
#
_symmetry.space_group_name_H-M   'P 1'
#
loop_
_entity.id
_entity.type
_entity.pdbx_description
1 polymer ?
#
loop_
_entity_poly.entity_id
_entity_poly.type
_entity_poly.pdbx_seq_one_letter_code
_entity_poly.pdbx_strand_id
1 'polypeptide(L)' 'MSESNAASPDDLTGTVDEWIAQLAELEAQGVTLPAEWLRRQLGAALTAWADAESRIDIDKEAREDY' A
#
# COMPACT_ATOMS: atom_id res chain seq x y z
N MET A 1 -21.00 9.57 22.40
CA MET A 1 -20.05 9.85 21.32
C MET A 1 -20.44 8.94 20.19
N SER A 2 -21.04 9.47 19.13
CA SER A 2 -21.39 8.66 17.97
C SER A 2 -20.09 8.46 17.20
N GLU A 3 -19.44 7.32 17.37
CA GLU A 3 -18.43 6.85 16.43
C GLU A 3 -19.16 6.69 15.11
N SER A 4 -18.97 7.67 14.21
CA SER A 4 -19.38 7.55 12.82
C SER A 4 -18.63 6.34 12.28
N ASN A 5 -19.31 5.19 12.27
CA ASN A 5 -18.93 3.99 11.55
C ASN A 5 -19.08 4.28 10.05
N ALA A 6 -18.38 5.31 9.57
CA ALA A 6 -18.16 5.54 8.17
C ALA A 6 -17.30 4.36 7.73
N ALA A 7 -17.88 3.49 6.92
CA ALA A 7 -17.17 2.35 6.34
C ALA A 7 -15.84 2.86 5.81
N SER A 8 -14.74 2.35 6.38
CA SER A 8 -13.42 2.66 5.85
C SER A 8 -13.39 2.22 4.40
N PRO A 9 -12.81 3.01 3.48
CA PRO A 9 -12.64 2.57 2.10
C PRO A 9 -11.91 1.23 2.06
N ASP A 10 -12.16 0.43 1.02
CA ASP A 10 -11.47 -0.83 0.82
C ASP A 10 -9.94 -0.61 0.78
N ASP A 11 -9.18 -1.65 1.13
CA ASP A 11 -7.72 -1.58 1.05
C ASP A 11 -7.30 -1.44 -0.43
N LEU A 12 -6.32 -0.58 -0.70
CA LEU A 12 -5.82 -0.40 -2.06
C LEU A 12 -5.18 -1.72 -2.52
N THR A 13 -5.38 -2.09 -3.78
CA THR A 13 -4.79 -3.31 -4.37
C THR A 13 -4.17 -3.04 -5.75
N GLY A 14 -3.29 -3.94 -6.19
CA GLY A 14 -2.63 -3.85 -7.50
C GLY A 14 -1.19 -3.35 -7.43
N THR A 15 -0.71 -2.82 -8.55
CA THR A 15 0.62 -2.21 -8.70
C THR A 15 0.69 -0.83 -8.03
N VAL A 16 1.91 -0.30 -7.88
CA VAL A 16 2.15 1.04 -7.31
C VAL A 16 1.41 2.12 -8.11
N ASP A 17 1.38 2.02 -9.45
CA ASP A 17 0.66 2.96 -10.30
C ASP A 17 -0.86 2.91 -10.08
N GLU A 18 -1.43 1.71 -9.91
CA GLU A 18 -2.86 1.53 -9.60
C GLU A 18 -3.22 2.07 -8.21
N TRP A 19 -2.32 1.92 -7.23
CA TRP A 19 -2.47 2.51 -5.91
C TRP A 19 -2.48 4.04 -5.94
N ILE A 20 -1.57 4.66 -6.70
CA ILE A 20 -1.52 6.12 -6.85
C ILE A 20 -2.82 6.62 -7.49
N ALA A 21 -3.32 5.92 -8.51
CA ALA A 21 -4.58 6.27 -9.16
C ALA A 21 -5.79 6.16 -8.21
N GLN A 22 -5.89 5.08 -7.44
CA GLN A 22 -6.96 4.89 -6.45
C GLN A 22 -6.91 5.95 -5.34
N LEU A 23 -5.71 6.31 -4.86
CA LEU A 23 -5.56 7.35 -3.85
C LEU A 23 -6.00 8.72 -4.38
N ALA A 24 -5.61 9.06 -5.61
CA ALA A 24 -6.03 10.29 -6.27
C ALA A 24 -7.56 10.35 -6.49
N GLU A 25 -8.18 9.21 -6.79
CA GLU A 25 -9.64 9.12 -6.92
C GLU A 25 -10.35 9.34 -5.57
N LEU A 26 -9.84 8.76 -4.48
CA LEU A 26 -10.38 9.00 -3.13
C LEU A 26 -10.26 10.47 -2.71
N GLU A 27 -9.16 11.13 -3.05
CA GLU A 27 -8.96 12.56 -2.82
C GLU A 27 -9.94 13.41 -3.65
N ALA A 28 -10.10 13.08 -4.93
CA ALA A 28 -11.05 13.77 -5.82
C ALA A 28 -12.51 13.62 -5.38
N GLN A 29 -12.87 12.47 -4.79
CA GLN A 29 -14.19 12.22 -4.22
C GLN A 29 -14.41 12.91 -2.87
N GLY A 30 -13.38 13.56 -2.30
CA GLY A 30 -13.47 14.24 -1.01
C GLY A 30 -13.66 13.26 0.16
N VAL A 31 -13.23 12.00 -0.01
CA VAL A 31 -13.37 10.97 1.01
C VAL A 31 -12.46 11.31 2.18
N THR A 32 -13.02 11.41 3.38
CA THR A 32 -12.22 11.56 4.59
C THR A 32 -11.59 10.21 4.94
N LEU A 33 -10.27 10.10 4.75
CA LEU A 33 -9.51 8.89 5.03
C LEU A 33 -9.22 8.76 6.53
N PRO A 34 -9.68 7.69 7.21
CA PRO A 34 -9.35 7.46 8.60
C PRO A 34 -7.84 7.23 8.79
N ALA A 35 -7.26 7.77 9.85
CA ALA A 35 -5.83 7.58 10.15
C ALA A 35 -5.44 6.10 10.28
N GLU A 36 -6.33 5.26 10.80
CA GLU A 36 -6.12 3.81 10.92
C GLU A 36 -6.13 3.10 9.55
N TRP A 37 -6.87 3.62 8.57
CA TRP A 37 -6.82 3.11 7.20
C TRP A 37 -5.49 3.47 6.54
N LEU A 38 -5.06 4.74 6.66
CA LEU A 38 -3.78 5.19 6.12
C LEU A 38 -2.59 4.41 6.71
N ARG A 39 -2.64 4.11 8.02
CA ARG A 39 -1.60 3.30 8.67
C ARG A 39 -1.53 1.88 8.11
N ARG A 40 -2.68 1.27 7.81
CA ARG A 40 -2.74 -0.08 7.20
C ARG A 40 -2.16 -0.07 5.80
N GLN A 41 -2.51 0.93 4.99
CA GLN A 41 -1.98 1.10 3.64
C GLN A 41 -0.47 1.32 3.62
N LEU A 42 0.05 2.17 4.52
CA LEU A 42 1.50 2.35 4.68
C LEU A 42 2.20 1.05 5.10
N GLY A 43 1.60 0.28 6.02
CA GLY A 43 2.13 -1.01 6.43
C GLY A 43 2.22 -2.00 5.26
N ALA A 44 1.17 -2.08 4.44
CA ALA A 44 1.16 -2.92 3.24
C ALA A 44 2.24 -2.46 2.22
N ALA A 45 2.41 -1.15 2.03
CA ALA A 45 3.43 -0.58 1.15
C ALA A 45 4.84 -1.01 1.57
N LEU A 46 5.14 -0.85 2.87
CA LEU A 46 6.45 -1.17 3.44
C LEU A 46 6.74 -2.67 3.37
N THR A 47 5.75 -3.53 3.62
CA THR A 47 5.90 -4.98 3.46
C THR A 47 6.17 -5.35 2.01
N ALA A 48 5.41 -4.81 1.05
CA ALA A 48 5.63 -5.07 -0.36
C ALA A 48 7.02 -4.62 -0.83
N TRP A 49 7.52 -3.50 -0.31
CA TRP A 49 8.89 -3.02 -0.57
C TRP A 49 9.95 -3.92 0.05
N ALA A 50 9.76 -4.37 1.30
CA ALA A 50 10.69 -5.30 1.95
C ALA A 50 10.76 -6.65 1.23
N ASP A 51 9.64 -7.16 0.73
CA ASP A 51 9.60 -8.36 -0.13
C ASP A 51 10.32 -8.15 -1.46
N ALA A 52 10.18 -6.96 -2.07
CA ALA A 52 10.89 -6.63 -3.29
C ALA A 52 12.41 -6.51 -3.07
N GLU A 53 12.84 -5.89 -1.97
CA GLU A 53 14.26 -5.81 -1.57
C GLU A 53 14.85 -7.20 -1.30
N SER A 54 14.10 -8.06 -0.60
CA SER A 54 14.51 -9.45 -0.33
C SER A 54 14.67 -10.26 -1.61
N ARG A 55 13.87 -10.00 -2.64
CA ARG A 55 14.04 -10.62 -3.97
C ARG A 55 15.29 -10.14 -4.70
N ILE A 56 15.63 -8.86 -4.60
CA ILE A 56 16.83 -8.31 -5.26
C ILE A 56 18.11 -8.94 -4.67
N ASP A 57 18.13 -9.21 -3.36
CA ASP A 57 19.28 -9.85 -2.71
C ASP A 57 19.45 -11.33 -3.16
N ILE A 58 18.34 -12.06 -3.28
CA ILE A 58 18.33 -13.46 -3.77
C ILE A 58 18.80 -13.56 -5.23
N ASP A 59 18.34 -12.68 -6.12
CA ASP A 59 18.76 -12.67 -7.53
C ASP A 59 20.23 -12.25 -7.72
N LYS A 60 20.80 -11.52 -6.75
CA LYS A 60 22.21 -11.11 -6.77
C LYS A 60 23.15 -12.26 -6.42
N GLU A 61 22.84 -13.05 -5.39
CA GLU A 61 23.63 -14.25 -5.05
C GLU A 61 23.66 -15.26 -6.22
N ALA A 62 22.53 -15.46 -6.92
CA ALA A 62 22.45 -16.39 -8.04
C ALA A 62 23.35 -16.02 -9.25
N ARG A 63 23.76 -14.76 -9.37
CA ARG A 63 24.64 -14.28 -10.44
C ARG A 63 26.13 -14.47 -10.12
N GLU A 64 26.50 -14.53 -8.84
CA GLU A 64 27.91 -14.63 -8.42
C GLU A 64 28.45 -16.07 -8.46
N ASP A 65 27.59 -17.07 -8.68
CA ASP A 65 27.93 -18.50 -8.78
C ASP A 65 28.11 -19.04 -10.22
N TYR A 66 28.25 -18.17 -11.25
CA TYR A 66 28.52 -18.60 -12.64
C TYR A 66 29.88 -18.15 -13.18
#